data_AF-A0AAE0BBF8-F1
#
_entry.id   AF-A0AAE0BBF8-F1
#
_cell.length_a   1.000
_cell.length_b   1.000
_cell.length_c   1.000
_cell.angle_alpha   90.00
_cell.angle_beta   90.00
_cell.angle_gamma   90.00
#
_symmetry.space_group_name_H-M   'P 1'
#
loop_
_entity.id
_entity.type
_entity.pdbx_description
1 polymer ?
#
loop_
_entity_poly.entity_id
_entity_poly.type
_entity_poly.pdbx_seq_one_letter_code
_entity_poly.pdbx_strand_id
1 'polypeptide(L)'
;MYDDDSLGRDNDAENIGYIIPTPVIKHFITDFERNGHYTGFPALGIEWQKLENPTLRTALGMKAGERGVMIRRVEATAPVSKVMAEGTILASFDGVEISNDGTVPFRHGERIAFTYLISQKYRGEQATLKLIKNGKKTNVKVSLEVTRKLIQVQGQQPRPSYLIVAGLVFTTVSAAYLRSEYGKEYDYDAPVK
;
A
#
# COMPACT_ATOMS: atom_id res chain seq x y z
N MET A 1 24.75 39.11 -19.66
CA MET A 1 25.23 38.46 -18.43
C MET A 1 24.20 38.85 -17.38
N TYR A 2 23.11 38.10 -17.33
CA TYR A 2 21.99 38.36 -16.42
C TYR A 2 21.98 37.21 -15.43
N ASP A 3 22.08 37.57 -14.15
CA ASP A 3 21.67 36.74 -13.02
C ASP A 3 20.22 36.30 -13.23
N ASP A 4 19.99 34.99 -13.15
CA ASP A 4 18.68 34.42 -12.86
C ASP A 4 18.86 33.49 -11.66
N ASP A 5 18.97 34.13 -10.50
CA ASP A 5 19.07 33.50 -9.19
C ASP A 5 17.65 33.42 -8.60
N SER A 6 16.76 32.72 -9.30
CA SER A 6 15.40 32.52 -8.80
C SER A 6 14.71 31.28 -9.37
N LEU A 7 15.06 30.07 -8.90
CA LEU A 7 14.15 28.92 -8.92
C LEU A 7 14.67 27.77 -8.03
N GLY A 8 13.89 27.47 -6.98
CA GLY A 8 14.02 26.24 -6.21
C GLY A 8 14.05 26.50 -4.70
N ARG A 9 12.87 26.59 -4.07
CA ARG A 9 12.76 26.47 -2.61
C ARG A 9 13.25 25.08 -2.22
N ASP A 10 14.49 24.99 -1.77
CA ASP A 10 14.98 23.83 -1.05
C ASP A 10 14.12 23.61 0.20
N ASN A 11 13.78 22.35 0.39
CA ASN A 11 13.00 21.85 1.51
C ASN A 11 13.95 21.73 2.72
N ASP A 12 14.39 22.87 3.25
CA ASP A 12 15.36 22.97 4.35
C ASP A 12 14.70 22.64 5.71
N ALA A 13 14.23 21.41 5.85
CA ALA A 13 13.87 20.83 7.14
C ALA A 13 15.10 20.08 7.69
N GLU A 14 15.92 20.79 8.46
CA GLU A 14 17.02 20.19 9.20
C GLU A 14 16.52 19.42 10.44
N ASN A 15 17.30 18.45 10.94
CA ASN A 15 17.00 17.61 12.11
C ASN A 15 15.81 16.63 11.98
N ILE A 16 15.41 16.26 10.77
CA ILE A 16 14.46 15.16 10.53
C ILE A 16 15.22 13.91 10.08
N GLY A 17 15.29 12.90 10.97
CA GLY A 17 15.87 11.60 10.67
C GLY A 17 14.87 10.47 10.89
N TYR A 18 14.96 9.42 10.07
CA TYR A 18 14.12 8.22 10.19
C TYR A 18 14.97 7.02 10.58
N ILE A 19 14.49 6.21 11.53
CA ILE A 19 15.15 4.98 11.98
C ILE A 19 14.24 3.79 11.67
N ILE A 20 14.81 2.74 11.05
CA ILE A 20 14.10 1.48 10.87
C ILE A 20 13.92 0.83 12.24
N PRO A 21 12.68 0.63 12.72
CA PRO A 21 12.45 0.18 14.08
C PRO A 21 12.75 -1.31 14.23
N THR A 22 13.10 -1.72 15.45
CA THR A 22 13.49 -3.11 15.74
C THR A 22 12.45 -4.17 15.34
N PRO A 23 11.12 -3.96 15.39
CA PRO A 23 10.16 -4.96 14.89
C PRO A 23 10.30 -5.25 13.40
N VAL A 24 10.67 -4.25 12.58
CA VAL A 24 10.89 -4.41 11.14
C VAL A 24 12.16 -5.22 10.88
N ILE A 25 13.23 -4.94 11.63
CA ILE A 25 14.50 -5.69 11.55
C ILE A 25 14.29 -7.15 11.96
N LYS A 26 13.56 -7.39 13.07
CA LYS A 26 13.23 -8.74 13.53
C LYS A 26 12.38 -9.51 12.52
N HIS A 27 11.41 -8.84 11.90
CA HIS A 27 10.59 -9.43 10.83
C HIS A 27 11.48 -9.87 9.67
N PHE A 28 12.37 -9.00 9.18
CA PHE A 28 13.30 -9.32 8.10
C PHE A 28 14.21 -10.54 8.43
N ILE A 29 14.83 -10.55 9.62
CA ILE A 29 15.71 -11.66 10.03
C ILE A 29 14.92 -12.97 10.12
N THR A 30 13.75 -12.93 10.76
CA THR A 30 12.88 -14.11 10.90
C THR A 30 12.40 -14.63 9.55
N ASP A 31 12.05 -13.74 8.62
CA ASP A 31 11.67 -14.10 7.26
C ASP A 31 12.80 -14.84 6.54
N PHE A 32 14.02 -14.30 6.62
CA PHE A 32 15.20 -14.90 6.00
C PHE A 32 15.53 -16.26 6.62
N GLU A 33 15.50 -16.39 7.95
CA GLU A 33 15.75 -17.65 8.66
C GLU A 33 14.75 -18.75 8.27
N ARG A 34 13.47 -18.40 8.09
CA ARG A 34 12.41 -19.35 7.75
C ARG A 34 12.48 -19.82 6.29
N ASN A 35 12.83 -18.92 5.38
CA ASN A 35 12.68 -19.15 3.94
C ASN A 35 14.01 -19.31 3.19
N GLY A 36 15.14 -19.03 3.84
CA GLY A 36 16.47 -19.00 3.22
C GLY A 36 16.69 -17.84 2.23
N HIS A 37 15.68 -16.96 2.06
CA HIS A 37 15.70 -15.77 1.23
C HIS A 37 14.64 -14.77 1.73
N TYR A 38 14.77 -13.50 1.33
CA TYR A 38 13.78 -12.48 1.65
C TYR A 38 12.50 -12.66 0.83
N THR A 39 11.34 -12.73 1.49
CA THR A 39 10.05 -12.93 0.85
C THR A 39 9.17 -11.68 0.82
N GLY A 40 9.54 -10.63 1.55
CA GLY A 40 8.84 -9.33 1.49
C GLY A 40 7.88 -9.06 2.66
N PHE A 41 7.36 -7.84 2.68
CA PHE A 41 6.22 -7.47 3.52
C PHE A 41 4.93 -7.67 2.73
N PRO A 42 3.95 -8.41 3.26
CA PRO A 42 2.70 -8.63 2.57
C PRO A 42 1.84 -7.36 2.56
N ALA A 43 0.89 -7.32 1.62
CA ALA A 43 -0.13 -6.28 1.55
C ALA A 43 -1.49 -6.91 1.23
N LEU A 44 -2.56 -6.20 1.56
CA LEU A 44 -3.92 -6.67 1.28
C LEU A 44 -4.34 -6.42 -0.18
N GLY A 45 -3.74 -5.45 -0.86
CA GLY A 45 -4.06 -5.10 -2.25
C GLY A 45 -5.36 -4.31 -2.38
N ILE A 46 -5.55 -3.28 -1.54
CA ILE A 46 -6.75 -2.44 -1.53
C ILE A 46 -6.38 -0.95 -1.51
N GLU A 47 -7.23 -0.15 -2.15
CA GLU A 47 -7.34 1.28 -1.86
C GLU A 47 -8.63 1.52 -1.08
N TRP A 48 -8.58 2.48 -0.16
CA TRP A 48 -9.70 2.77 0.72
C TRP A 48 -9.96 4.27 0.87
N GLN A 49 -11.08 4.58 1.49
CA GLN A 49 -11.56 5.92 1.79
C GLN A 49 -12.04 5.99 3.23
N LYS A 50 -11.74 7.12 3.88
CA LYS A 50 -12.22 7.44 5.23
C LYS A 50 -13.74 7.59 5.26
N LEU A 51 -14.36 7.20 6.38
CA LEU A 51 -15.80 7.26 6.61
C LEU A 51 -16.15 8.21 7.78
N GLU A 52 -15.50 9.37 7.86
CA GLU A 52 -15.72 10.36 8.93
C GLU A 52 -17.08 11.06 8.81
N ASN A 53 -17.59 11.24 7.58
CA ASN A 53 -18.88 11.87 7.33
C ASN A 53 -20.06 10.95 7.74
N PRO A 54 -20.94 11.38 8.66
CA PRO A 54 -22.06 10.56 9.14
C PRO A 54 -23.08 10.24 8.06
N THR A 55 -23.41 11.19 7.19
CA THR A 55 -24.36 11.01 6.08
C THR A 55 -23.87 9.95 5.11
N LEU A 56 -22.57 9.93 4.79
CA LEU A 56 -21.96 8.89 3.96
C LEU A 56 -22.10 7.50 4.59
N ARG A 57 -21.85 7.39 5.91
CA ARG A 57 -22.03 6.12 6.63
C ARG A 57 -23.47 5.62 6.57
N THR A 58 -24.43 6.51 6.79
CA THR A 58 -25.86 6.19 6.72
C THR A 58 -26.26 5.77 5.30
N ALA A 59 -25.76 6.45 4.27
CA ALA A 59 -26.03 6.11 2.87
C ALA A 59 -25.46 4.72 2.47
N LEU A 60 -24.35 4.31 3.09
CA LEU A 60 -23.76 2.97 2.92
C LEU A 60 -24.45 1.87 3.76
N GLY A 61 -25.49 2.22 4.52
CA GLY A 61 -26.23 1.29 5.37
C GLY A 61 -25.50 0.87 6.65
N MET A 62 -24.54 1.68 7.12
CA MET A 62 -23.89 1.44 8.41
C MET A 62 -24.84 1.74 9.56
N LYS A 63 -24.84 0.87 10.57
CA LYS A 63 -25.59 1.08 11.82
C LYS A 63 -24.84 2.01 12.76
N ALA A 64 -25.56 2.58 13.72
CA ALA A 64 -24.95 3.37 14.79
C ALA A 64 -23.88 2.55 15.52
N GLY A 65 -22.71 3.16 15.74
CA GLY A 65 -21.55 2.52 16.39
C GLY A 65 -20.67 1.69 15.45
N GLU A 66 -21.09 1.41 14.22
CA GLU A 66 -20.23 0.75 13.24
C GLU A 66 -19.15 1.72 12.73
N ARG A 67 -17.96 1.18 12.53
CA ARG A 67 -16.76 1.90 12.07
C ARG A 67 -15.97 1.06 11.09
N GLY A 68 -15.20 1.74 10.26
CA GLY A 68 -14.31 1.10 9.29
C GLY A 68 -13.96 2.03 8.15
N VAL A 69 -13.33 1.47 7.12
CA VAL A 69 -12.97 2.19 5.90
C VAL A 69 -13.70 1.60 4.70
N MET A 70 -14.13 2.44 3.76
CA MET A 70 -14.75 1.97 2.52
C MET A 70 -13.68 1.60 1.50
N ILE A 71 -13.83 0.44 0.87
CA ILE A 71 -12.93 -0.02 -0.17
C ILE A 71 -13.28 0.70 -1.48
N ARG A 72 -12.31 1.44 -2.01
CA ARG A 72 -12.43 2.17 -3.28
C ARG A 72 -11.97 1.36 -4.47
N ARG A 73 -10.97 0.50 -4.29
CA ARG A 73 -10.40 -0.36 -5.35
C ARG A 73 -9.82 -1.61 -4.73
N VAL A 74 -9.91 -2.72 -5.45
CA VAL A 74 -9.24 -3.98 -5.12
C VAL A 74 -8.31 -4.36 -6.26
N GLU A 75 -7.05 -4.66 -5.96
CA GLU A 75 -6.10 -5.13 -6.95
C GLU A 75 -6.53 -6.51 -7.49
N ALA A 76 -6.71 -6.62 -8.80
CA ALA A 76 -7.21 -7.83 -9.44
C ALA A 76 -6.30 -9.05 -9.21
N THR A 77 -5.00 -8.82 -9.02
CA THR A 77 -4.02 -9.88 -8.75
C THR A 77 -3.91 -10.24 -7.27
N ALA A 78 -4.54 -9.49 -6.36
CA ALA A 78 -4.49 -9.77 -4.94
C ALA A 78 -5.50 -10.86 -4.55
N PRO A 79 -5.18 -11.78 -3.62
CA PRO A 79 -6.11 -12.83 -3.19
C PRO A 79 -7.46 -12.30 -2.66
N VAL A 80 -7.47 -11.09 -2.11
CA VAL A 80 -8.68 -10.45 -1.55
C VAL A 80 -9.75 -10.14 -2.61
N SER A 81 -9.38 -10.01 -3.88
CA SER A 81 -10.30 -9.77 -5.00
C SER A 81 -11.41 -10.81 -5.13
N LYS A 82 -11.19 -12.04 -4.62
CA LYS A 82 -12.17 -13.13 -4.65
C LYS A 82 -13.27 -12.99 -3.59
N VAL A 83 -13.03 -12.19 -2.55
CA VAL A 83 -13.90 -12.12 -1.35
C VAL A 83 -14.34 -10.71 -0.99
N MET A 84 -13.77 -9.70 -1.63
CA MET A 84 -14.02 -8.29 -1.37
C MET A 84 -14.22 -7.54 -2.69
N ALA A 85 -15.14 -6.59 -2.69
CA ALA A 85 -15.41 -5.73 -3.84
C ALA A 85 -15.46 -4.26 -3.40
N GLU A 86 -15.39 -3.35 -4.36
CA GLU A 86 -15.61 -1.92 -4.13
C GLU A 86 -16.95 -1.64 -3.42
N GLY A 87 -16.97 -0.58 -2.61
CA GLY A 87 -18.10 -0.20 -1.77
C GLY A 87 -18.28 -1.06 -0.52
N THR A 88 -17.51 -2.14 -0.36
CA THR A 88 -17.47 -2.91 0.89
C THR A 88 -16.77 -2.10 1.97
N ILE A 89 -17.17 -2.25 3.23
CA ILE A 89 -16.53 -1.60 4.37
C ILE A 89 -15.69 -2.63 5.12
N LEU A 90 -14.40 -2.33 5.32
CA LEU A 90 -13.52 -3.13 6.17
C LEU A 90 -13.60 -2.60 7.61
N ALA A 91 -14.23 -3.39 8.48
CA ALA A 91 -14.52 -3.01 9.87
C ALA A 91 -13.48 -3.51 10.88
N SER A 92 -12.86 -4.67 10.64
CA SER A 92 -11.77 -5.16 11.48
C SER A 92 -10.79 -6.04 10.73
N PHE A 93 -9.55 -6.07 11.20
CA PHE A 93 -8.48 -6.94 10.73
C PHE A 93 -7.97 -7.78 11.91
N ASP A 94 -8.03 -9.11 11.81
CA ASP A 94 -7.68 -10.06 12.88
C ASP A 94 -8.32 -9.73 14.24
N GLY A 95 -9.59 -9.32 14.20
CA GLY A 95 -10.36 -8.95 15.39
C GLY A 95 -10.10 -7.53 15.91
N VAL A 96 -9.08 -6.82 15.40
CA VAL A 96 -8.81 -5.42 15.76
C VAL A 96 -9.71 -4.49 14.95
N GLU A 97 -10.54 -3.71 15.64
CA GLU A 97 -11.47 -2.78 15.00
C GLU A 97 -10.76 -1.58 14.37
N ILE A 98 -11.16 -1.26 13.14
CA ILE A 98 -10.63 -0.15 12.36
C ILE A 98 -11.56 1.04 12.51
N SER A 99 -11.00 2.21 12.85
CA SER A 99 -11.74 3.46 12.93
C SER A 99 -12.04 4.06 11.56
N ASN A 100 -12.95 5.03 11.52
CA ASN A 100 -13.39 5.71 10.29
C ASN A 100 -12.27 6.47 9.55
N ASP A 101 -11.19 6.80 10.23
CA ASP A 101 -9.99 7.44 9.69
C ASP A 101 -8.93 6.43 9.19
N GLY A 102 -9.18 5.13 9.35
CA GLY A 102 -8.24 4.06 9.02
C GLY A 102 -7.21 3.74 10.12
N THR A 103 -7.44 4.19 11.36
CA THR A 103 -6.52 3.91 12.46
C THR A 103 -6.98 2.76 13.36
N VAL A 104 -6.02 2.10 14.02
CA VAL A 104 -6.22 1.07 15.05
C VAL A 104 -5.46 1.47 16.32
N PRO A 105 -5.87 0.97 17.51
CA PRO A 105 -5.09 1.15 18.73
C PRO A 105 -3.68 0.56 18.57
N PHE A 106 -2.67 1.26 19.08
CA PHE A 106 -1.27 0.83 18.97
C PHE A 106 -0.60 0.62 20.33
N ARG A 107 -0.39 1.70 21.08
CA ARG A 107 0.23 1.73 22.41
C ARG A 107 -0.58 2.67 23.31
N HIS A 108 -0.14 2.89 24.54
CA HIS A 108 -0.81 3.73 25.55
C HIS A 108 -1.34 5.07 24.98
N GLY A 109 -2.63 5.11 24.64
CA GLY A 109 -3.31 6.28 24.06
C GLY A 109 -3.02 6.57 22.58
N GLU A 110 -2.12 5.81 21.94
CA GLU A 110 -1.69 6.05 20.55
C GLU A 110 -2.49 5.23 19.55
N ARG A 111 -2.65 5.80 18.35
CA ARG A 111 -3.31 5.16 17.21
C ARG A 111 -2.36 5.15 16.01
N ILE A 112 -2.42 4.09 15.21
CA ILE A 112 -1.59 3.92 14.00
C ILE A 112 -2.46 3.48 12.83
N ALA A 113 -2.00 3.69 11.60
CA ALA A 113 -2.70 3.17 10.42
C ALA A 113 -2.86 1.64 10.49
N PHE A 114 -4.02 1.12 10.12
CA PHE A 114 -4.30 -0.33 10.18
C PHE A 114 -3.36 -1.17 9.30
N THR A 115 -2.73 -0.54 8.29
CA THR A 115 -1.71 -1.17 7.43
C THR A 115 -0.52 -1.69 8.23
N TYR A 116 -0.25 -1.14 9.41
CA TYR A 116 0.71 -1.68 10.35
C TYR A 116 0.44 -3.15 10.69
N LEU A 117 -0.81 -3.50 11.00
CA LEU A 117 -1.20 -4.88 11.34
C LEU A 117 -0.94 -5.85 10.18
N ILE A 118 -1.13 -5.38 8.94
CA ILE A 118 -0.85 -6.15 7.73
C ILE A 118 0.66 -6.38 7.61
N SER A 119 1.46 -5.33 7.78
CA SER A 119 2.92 -5.41 7.66
C SER A 119 3.61 -6.26 8.74
N GLN A 120 2.94 -6.53 9.86
CA GLN A 120 3.46 -7.44 10.87
C GLN A 120 3.38 -8.92 10.48
N LYS A 121 2.55 -9.26 9.48
CA LYS A 121 2.37 -10.62 8.98
C LYS A 121 3.49 -11.01 8.02
N TYR A 122 3.63 -12.31 7.78
CA TYR A 122 4.53 -12.85 6.76
C TYR A 122 3.75 -13.22 5.49
N ARG A 123 4.46 -13.28 4.36
CA ARG A 123 3.89 -13.75 3.10
C ARG A 123 3.28 -15.14 3.26
N GLY A 124 2.08 -15.34 2.70
CA GLY A 124 1.33 -16.59 2.77
C GLY A 124 0.45 -16.74 4.01
N GLU A 125 0.68 -15.95 5.08
CA GLU A 125 -0.16 -16.00 6.27
C GLU A 125 -1.60 -15.56 5.97
N GLN A 126 -2.54 -16.07 6.76
CA GLN A 126 -3.94 -15.69 6.65
C GLN A 126 -4.30 -14.57 7.63
N ALA A 127 -5.19 -13.70 7.17
CA ALA A 127 -5.85 -12.69 7.98
C ALA A 127 -7.38 -12.90 7.95
N THR A 128 -8.03 -12.67 9.08
CA THR A 128 -9.48 -12.68 9.22
C THR A 128 -10.00 -11.25 9.11
N LEU A 129 -10.81 -10.99 8.09
CA LEU A 129 -11.41 -9.68 7.85
C LEU A 129 -12.88 -9.70 8.24
N LYS A 130 -13.34 -8.65 8.92
CA LYS A 130 -14.77 -8.39 9.12
C LYS A 130 -15.21 -7.34 8.12
N LEU A 131 -16.10 -7.74 7.22
CA LEU A 131 -16.62 -6.92 6.13
C LEU A 131 -18.08 -6.53 6.41
N ILE A 132 -18.45 -5.33 6.00
CA ILE A 132 -19.85 -4.85 5.99
C ILE A 132 -20.20 -4.47 4.56
N LYS A 133 -21.27 -5.06 4.02
CA LYS A 133 -21.81 -4.71 2.71
C LYS A 133 -23.33 -4.70 2.79
N ASN A 134 -23.95 -3.58 2.42
CA ASN A 134 -25.41 -3.38 2.50
C ASN A 134 -25.96 -3.73 3.91
N GLY A 135 -25.26 -3.30 4.97
CA GLY A 135 -25.62 -3.57 6.36
C GLY A 135 -25.42 -5.02 6.84
N LYS A 136 -25.04 -5.97 5.97
CA LYS A 136 -24.74 -7.36 6.32
C LYS A 136 -23.26 -7.51 6.69
N LYS A 137 -23.00 -8.13 7.84
CA LYS A 137 -21.66 -8.45 8.32
C LYS A 137 -21.23 -9.83 7.83
N THR A 138 -19.99 -9.97 7.39
CA THR A 138 -19.42 -11.25 7.00
C THR A 138 -17.95 -11.31 7.40
N ASN A 139 -17.54 -12.44 7.96
CA ASN A 139 -16.14 -12.71 8.26
C ASN A 139 -15.55 -13.56 7.13
N VAL A 140 -14.42 -13.13 6.58
CA VAL A 140 -13.70 -13.87 5.54
C VAL A 140 -12.25 -14.06 5.94
N LYS A 141 -11.66 -15.18 5.53
CA LYS A 141 -10.22 -15.41 5.65
C LYS A 141 -9.57 -15.21 4.29
N VAL A 142 -8.45 -14.50 4.27
CA VAL A 142 -7.69 -14.24 3.05
C VAL A 142 -6.21 -14.47 3.31
N SER A 143 -5.51 -15.08 2.36
CA SER A 143 -4.06 -15.17 2.39
C SER A 143 -3.44 -13.85 1.94
N LEU A 144 -2.39 -13.43 2.61
CA LEU A 144 -1.67 -12.20 2.33
C LEU A 144 -0.44 -12.46 1.47
N GLU A 145 -0.32 -11.71 0.38
CA GLU A 145 0.77 -11.84 -0.59
C GLU A 145 1.48 -10.50 -0.75
N VAL A 146 2.67 -10.52 -1.36
CA VAL A 146 3.38 -9.30 -1.73
C VAL A 146 2.77 -8.72 -3.01
N THR A 147 2.39 -7.44 -2.97
CA THR A 147 1.85 -6.75 -4.14
C THR A 147 2.91 -6.60 -5.23
N ARG A 148 2.58 -7.03 -6.45
CA ARG A 148 3.38 -6.74 -7.64
C ARG A 148 2.79 -5.53 -8.35
N LYS A 149 3.53 -4.42 -8.35
CA LYS A 149 3.13 -3.22 -9.10
C LYS A 149 3.31 -3.46 -10.60
N LEU A 150 2.43 -2.88 -11.43
CA LEU A 150 2.56 -2.92 -12.88
C LEU A 150 3.87 -2.27 -13.33
N ILE A 151 4.15 -1.07 -12.81
CA ILE A 151 5.45 -0.40 -12.93
C ILE A 151 6.24 -0.77 -11.67
N GLN A 152 7.32 -1.52 -11.85
CA GLN A 152 8.18 -1.93 -10.73
C GLN A 152 8.92 -0.70 -10.18
N VAL A 153 8.73 -0.43 -8.89
CA VAL A 153 9.38 0.70 -8.18
C VAL A 153 10.72 0.29 -7.59
N GLN A 154 10.84 -0.97 -7.18
CA GLN A 154 12.06 -1.57 -6.67
C GLN A 154 12.15 -2.99 -7.22
N GLY A 155 13.37 -3.42 -7.56
CA GLY A 155 13.59 -4.78 -8.01
C GLY A 155 15.02 -4.98 -8.46
N GLN A 156 15.59 -6.11 -8.06
CA GLN A 156 16.78 -6.68 -8.67
C GLN A 156 16.43 -7.11 -10.11
N GLN A 157 16.32 -6.16 -11.02
CA GLN A 157 16.63 -6.46 -12.42
C GLN A 157 18.09 -6.07 -12.58
N PRO A 158 19.05 -6.99 -12.34
CA PRO A 158 20.46 -6.67 -12.52
C PRO A 158 20.73 -6.18 -13.95
N ARG A 159 19.86 -6.53 -14.91
CA ARG A 159 19.83 -6.00 -16.27
C ARG A 159 18.38 -5.84 -16.76
N PRO A 160 17.95 -4.66 -17.25
CA PRO A 160 16.62 -4.50 -17.84
C PRO A 160 16.48 -5.35 -19.10
N SER A 161 15.31 -5.97 -19.29
CA SER A 161 15.01 -6.77 -20.47
C SER A 161 14.65 -5.87 -21.65
N TYR A 162 15.21 -6.16 -22.83
CA TYR A 162 14.90 -5.44 -24.07
C TYR A 162 14.89 -6.37 -25.30
N LEU A 163 14.24 -5.95 -26.36
CA LEU A 163 14.18 -6.62 -27.66
C LEU A 163 14.42 -5.58 -28.76
N ILE A 164 15.27 -5.89 -29.74
CA ILE A 164 15.54 -5.02 -30.90
C ILE A 164 15.06 -5.70 -32.17
N VAL A 165 14.19 -5.05 -32.93
CA VAL A 165 13.70 -5.52 -34.23
C VAL A 165 13.75 -4.37 -35.22
N ALA A 166 14.53 -4.52 -36.30
CA ALA A 166 14.64 -3.52 -37.37
C ALA A 166 14.96 -2.09 -36.86
N GLY A 167 15.78 -1.97 -35.81
CA GLY A 167 16.15 -0.69 -35.20
C GLY A 167 15.17 -0.16 -34.14
N LEU A 168 14.01 -0.80 -33.95
CA LEU A 168 13.07 -0.48 -32.87
C LEU A 168 13.50 -1.18 -31.58
N VAL A 169 13.59 -0.42 -30.49
CA VAL A 169 13.96 -0.93 -29.16
C VAL A 169 12.72 -1.03 -28.29
N PHE A 170 12.37 -2.24 -27.88
CA PHE A 170 11.29 -2.52 -26.94
C PHE A 170 11.89 -2.81 -25.57
N THR A 171 11.37 -2.19 -24.52
CA THR A 171 11.77 -2.41 -23.13
C THR A 171 10.56 -2.27 -22.20
N THR A 172 10.70 -2.68 -20.94
CA THR A 172 9.65 -2.55 -19.93
C THR A 172 9.79 -1.24 -19.15
N VAL A 173 8.67 -0.57 -18.88
CA VAL A 173 8.66 0.62 -18.02
C VAL A 173 8.86 0.22 -16.56
N SER A 174 9.81 0.88 -15.89
CA SER A 174 10.11 0.76 -14.46
C SER A 174 10.40 2.14 -13.89
N ALA A 175 10.36 2.31 -12.56
CA ALA A 175 10.75 3.58 -11.96
C ALA A 175 12.21 3.95 -12.27
N ALA A 176 13.10 2.95 -12.37
CA ALA A 176 14.49 3.16 -12.78
C ALA A 176 14.61 3.64 -14.23
N TYR A 177 13.80 3.08 -15.14
CA TYR A 177 13.73 3.54 -16.53
C TYR A 177 13.21 4.97 -16.61
N LEU A 178 12.09 5.29 -15.95
CA LEU A 178 11.52 6.64 -15.94
C LEU A 178 12.51 7.67 -15.39
N ARG A 179 13.21 7.33 -14.31
CA ARG A 179 14.25 8.19 -13.74
C ARG A 179 15.44 8.41 -14.67
N SER A 180 15.80 7.39 -15.45
CA SER A 180 16.87 7.48 -16.45
C SER A 180 16.49 8.43 -17.59
N GLU A 181 15.26 8.33 -18.08
CA GLU A 181 14.79 9.10 -19.26
C GLU A 181 14.36 10.52 -18.92
N TYR A 182 13.71 10.74 -17.76
CA TYR A 182 13.09 12.01 -17.39
C TYR A 182 13.73 12.67 -16.15
N GLY A 183 14.78 12.09 -15.59
CA GLY A 183 15.50 12.65 -14.44
C GLY A 183 14.79 12.46 -13.10
N LYS A 184 15.14 13.29 -12.11
CA LYS A 184 14.63 13.15 -10.73
C LYS A 184 13.14 13.46 -10.62
N GLU A 185 12.64 14.40 -11.41
CA GLU A 185 11.24 14.87 -11.42
C GLU A 185 10.38 14.11 -12.44
N TYR A 186 10.72 12.84 -12.73
CA TYR A 186 9.99 12.00 -13.68
C TYR A 186 8.50 11.84 -13.35
N ASP A 187 8.09 12.07 -12.10
CA ASP A 187 6.68 12.05 -11.69
C ASP A 187 5.86 13.21 -12.31
N TYR A 188 6.52 14.28 -12.78
CA TYR A 188 5.89 15.42 -13.47
C TYR A 188 6.20 15.46 -14.97
N ASP A 189 7.44 15.12 -15.34
CA ASP A 189 7.93 15.30 -16.70
C ASP A 189 7.67 14.09 -17.61
N ALA A 190 7.45 12.90 -17.02
CA ALA A 190 7.10 11.73 -17.80
C ALA A 190 5.70 11.89 -18.42
N PRO A 191 5.48 11.41 -19.66
CA PRO A 191 4.18 11.48 -20.31
C PRO A 191 3.08 10.81 -19.48
N VAL A 192 2.11 11.61 -19.07
CA VAL A 192 0.81 11.17 -18.54
C VAL A 192 -0.24 11.24 -19.64
N LYS A 193 -1.19 10.30 -19.58
CA LYS A 193 -2.28 10.18 -20.56
C LYS A 193 -3.41 11.15 -20.27
#